data_AF-A0A1H6LWX4-F1
#
_entry.id   AF-A0A1H6LWX4-F1
#
_cell.length_a   1.000
_cell.length_b   1.000
_cell.length_c   1.000
_cell.angle_alpha   90.00
_cell.angle_beta   90.00
_cell.angle_gamma   90.00
#
_symmetry.space_group_name_H-M   'P 1'
#
loop_
_entity.id
_entity.type
_entity.pdbx_description
1 polymer ?
#
loop_
_entity_poly.entity_id
_entity_poly.type
_entity_poly.pdbx_seq_one_letter_code
_entity_poly.pdbx_strand_id
1 'polypeptide(L)' 'MRQDLSGIDTFGLDETSVAKGHDYITLFVDLYKKAVVHISDGKSAKTVHDFVATLE' A
#
# COMPACT_ATOMS: atom_id res chain seq x y z
N MET A 1 0.04 16.93 -1.64
CA MET A 1 -0.81 16.50 -2.78
C MET A 1 -1.57 15.27 -2.34
N ARG A 2 -2.90 15.29 -2.37
CA ARG A 2 -3.73 14.10 -2.11
C ARG A 2 -3.89 13.38 -3.44
N GLN A 3 -3.55 12.09 -3.50
CA GLN A 3 -3.65 11.32 -4.74
C GLN A 3 -5.12 10.94 -4.95
N ASP A 4 -5.64 11.17 -6.16
CA ASP A 4 -6.99 10.74 -6.51
C ASP A 4 -6.98 9.24 -6.85
N LEU A 5 -7.72 8.45 -6.06
CA LEU A 5 -7.85 7.00 -6.20
C LEU A 5 -9.24 6.58 -6.71
N SER A 6 -10.12 7.53 -7.06
CA SER A 6 -11.51 7.27 -7.45
C SER A 6 -11.69 6.35 -8.66
N GLY A 7 -10.65 6.21 -9.49
CA GLY A 7 -10.64 5.36 -10.67
C GLY A 7 -9.92 4.02 -10.49
N ILE A 8 -9.57 3.61 -9.28
CA ILE A 8 -8.93 2.32 -9.02
C ILE A 8 -9.99 1.31 -8.60
N ASP A 9 -10.06 0.19 -9.31
CA ASP A 9 -10.97 -0.92 -8.97
C ASP A 9 -10.26 -2.09 -8.27
N THR A 10 -8.98 -2.34 -8.59
CA THR A 10 -8.22 -3.48 -8.08
C THR A 10 -6.83 -3.05 -7.60
N PHE A 11 -6.53 -3.39 -6.34
CA PHE A 11 -5.20 -3.23 -5.76
C PHE A 11 -4.44 -4.56 -5.69
N GLY A 12 -3.16 -4.51 -6.02
CA GLY A 12 -2.18 -5.53 -5.64
C GLY A 12 -1.47 -5.12 -4.37
N LEU A 13 -1.29 -6.07 -3.46
CA LEU A 13 -0.51 -5.89 -2.24
C LEU A 13 0.73 -6.78 -2.29
N ASP A 14 1.88 -6.19 -2.02
CA ASP A 14 3.14 -6.93 -1.86
C ASP A 14 3.82 -6.51 -0.55
N GLU A 15 4.14 -7.50 0.28
CA GLU A 15 4.82 -7.30 1.55
C GLU A 15 6.27 -7.76 1.41
N THR A 16 7.20 -6.83 1.59
CA THR A 16 8.62 -7.12 1.42
C THR A 16 9.44 -6.57 2.57
N SER A 17 10.52 -7.26 2.91
CA SER A 17 11.45 -6.77 3.92
C SER A 17 12.36 -5.69 3.34
N VAL A 18 12.45 -4.54 3.99
CA VAL A 18 13.33 -3.43 3.59
C VAL A 18 14.80 -3.80 3.81
N ALA A 19 15.10 -4.52 4.89
CA ALA A 19 16.43 -5.00 5.24
C ALA A 19 16.37 -6.35 5.99
N LYS A 20 17.54 -6.93 6.27
CA LYS A 20 17.63 -8.08 7.21
C LYS A 20 17.24 -7.59 8.60
N GLY A 21 16.16 -8.11 9.19
CA GLY A 21 15.81 -7.76 10.57
C GLY A 21 14.33 -7.65 10.92
N HIS A 22 13.42 -8.08 10.05
CA HIS A 22 11.96 -7.98 10.25
C HIS A 22 11.38 -6.56 10.08
N ASP A 23 12.10 -5.66 9.39
CA ASP A 23 11.54 -4.39 8.92
C ASP A 23 10.79 -4.63 7.60
N TYR A 24 9.47 -4.50 7.63
CA TYR A 24 8.61 -4.73 6.47
C TYR A 24 8.00 -3.43 5.96
N ILE A 25 7.73 -3.40 4.67
CA ILE A 25 6.79 -2.45 4.06
C ILE A 25 5.72 -3.22 3.31
N THR A 26 4.54 -2.63 3.21
CA THR A 26 3.46 -3.08 2.34
C THR A 26 3.26 -2.09 1.21
N LEU A 27 3.42 -2.55 -0.03
CA LEU A 27 3.16 -1.78 -1.24
C LEU A 27 1.71 -1.95 -1.66
N PHE A 28 1.02 -0.85 -1.95
CA PHE A 28 -0.30 -0.83 -2.57
C PHE A 28 -0.14 -0.38 -4.02
N VAL A 29 -0.51 -1.24 -4.96
CA VAL A 29 -0.26 -1.05 -6.39
C VAL A 29 -1.58 -1.05 -7.14
N ASP A 30 -1.81 -0.04 -7.98
CA ASP A 30 -2.85 -0.09 -9.02
C ASP A 30 -2.39 -1.09 -10.08
N LEU A 31 -3.06 -2.23 -10.18
CA LEU A 31 -2.64 -3.32 -11.09
C LEU A 31 -2.82 -2.97 -12.56
N TYR A 32 -3.76 -2.08 -12.89
CA TYR A 32 -4.00 -1.67 -14.27
C TYR A 32 -3.02 -0.59 -14.72
N LYS A 33 -2.78 0.42 -13.86
CA LYS A 33 -1.80 1.48 -14.14
C LYS A 33 -0.37 1.06 -13.87
N LYS A 34 -0.15 -0.08 -13.20
CA LYS A 34 1.16 -0.61 -12.79
C LYS A 34 1.96 0.41 -11.97
N ALA A 35 1.27 1.09 -11.06
CA ALA A 35 1.83 2.20 -10.29
C ALA A 35 1.63 1.97 -8.79
N VAL A 36 2.68 2.21 -7.99
CA VAL A 36 2.57 2.25 -6.54
C VAL A 36 1.78 3.49 -6.15
N VAL A 37 0.72 3.33 -5.36
CA VAL A 37 -0.15 4.41 -4.92
C VAL A 37 0.02 4.74 -3.44
N HIS A 38 0.51 3.78 -2.65
CA HIS A 38 0.75 3.95 -1.23
C HIS A 38 1.79 2.94 -0.75
N ILE A 39 2.56 3.33 0.26
CA ILE A 39 3.50 2.46 0.97
C ILE A 39 3.20 2.63 2.45
N SER A 40 2.93 1.51 3.12
CA SER A 40 2.70 1.47 4.56
C SER A 40 3.89 0.79 5.25
N ASP A 41 4.30 1.33 6.39
CA ASP A 41 5.27 0.68 7.26
C ASP A 41 4.65 -0.57 7.90
N GLY A 42 5.40 -1.66 7.91
CA GLY A 42 4.99 -2.94 8.47
C GLY A 42 4.31 -3.87 7.46
N LYS A 43 3.51 -4.79 8.01
CA LYS A 43 2.83 -5.88 7.29
C LYS A 43 1.51 -6.24 7.97
N SER A 44 0.74 -7.14 7.36
CA SER A 44 -0.55 -7.69 7.80
C SER A 44 -1.74 -6.75 7.68
N ALA A 45 -2.93 -7.21 8.11
CA ALA A 45 -4.19 -6.46 8.03
C ALA A 45 -4.11 -5.03 8.61
N LYS A 46 -3.20 -4.77 9.55
CA LYS A 46 -2.97 -3.42 10.08
C LYS A 46 -2.63 -2.41 8.97
N THR A 47 -1.83 -2.78 7.97
CA THR A 47 -1.44 -1.86 6.89
C THR A 47 -2.62 -1.48 6.00
N VAL A 48 -3.61 -2.37 5.85
CA VAL A 48 -4.87 -2.07 5.17
C VAL A 48 -5.71 -1.07 5.95
N HIS A 49 -5.84 -1.25 7.27
CA HIS A 49 -6.56 -0.30 8.12
C HIS A 49 -5.92 1.08 8.11
N ASP A 50 -4.59 1.13 8.23
CA ASP A 50 -3.83 2.38 8.20
C ASP A 50 -3.97 3.07 6.83
N PHE A 51 -3.94 2.31 5.73
CA PHE A 51 -4.20 2.85 4.38
C PHE A 51 -5.61 3.43 4.25
N VAL A 52 -6.66 2.71 4.69
CA VAL A 52 -8.04 3.19 4.64
C VAL A 52 -8.22 4.50 5.42
N ALA A 53 -7.56 4.65 6.57
CA ALA A 53 -7.57 5.88 7.34
C ALA A 53 -6.94 7.08 6.60
N THR A 54 -6.13 6.85 5.56
CA THR A 54 -5.60 7.93 4.70
C THR A 54 -6.57 8.41 3.63
N LEU A 55 -7.66 7.69 3.39
CA LEU A 55 -8.66 7.99 2.35
C LEU A 55 -9.73 9.00 2.80
N GLU A 56 -9.83 9.26 4.10
CA GLU A 56 -10.71 10.29 4.71
C GLU A 56 -10.08 11.70 4.56
#